data_AF-A0A162CDA4-F1
#
_entry.id   AF-A0A162CDA4-F1
#
_cell.length_a   1.000
_cell.length_b   1.000
_cell.length_c   1.000
_cell.angle_alpha   90.00
_cell.angle_beta   90.00
_cell.angle_gamma   90.00
#
_symmetry.space_group_name_H-M   'P 1'
#
loop_
_entity.id
_entity.type
_entity.pdbx_description
1 polymer ?
#
loop_
_entity_poly.entity_id
_entity_poly.type
_entity_poly.pdbx_seq_one_letter_code
_entity_poly.pdbx_strand_id
1 'polypeptide(L)'
;MGLFDFFKKKKVKKEGEELTELLQMLSKGNMYGDGVDADQIPGTVGEFGLDVNNPIPVTSIPATYSYLENLKFSDGMKVIYNRVGSFGSEYVTHPIDGYSISHPDGREVCTLYFSPYHKRDSRFKPKGFK
;
A
#
# COMPACT_ATOMS: atom_id res chain seq x y z
N MET A 1 -47.41 -39.70 -2.76
CA MET A 1 -46.81 -38.50 -3.37
C MET A 1 -46.75 -37.42 -2.29
N GLY A 2 -45.65 -36.82 -1.86
CA GLY A 2 -44.22 -37.06 -2.05
C GLY A 2 -43.51 -36.24 -0.96
N LEU A 3 -42.75 -36.90 -0.09
CA LEU A 3 -41.68 -36.24 0.68
C LEU A 3 -40.57 -35.86 -0.30
N PHE A 4 -39.68 -34.93 0.06
CA PHE A 4 -38.53 -34.43 -0.70
C PHE A 4 -38.78 -33.17 -1.54
N ASP A 5 -38.82 -32.03 -0.88
CA ASP A 5 -38.50 -30.75 -1.53
C ASP A 5 -37.71 -29.82 -0.59
N PHE A 6 -36.65 -30.36 0.03
CA PHE A 6 -35.81 -29.61 0.98
C PHE A 6 -34.31 -29.82 0.76
N PHE A 7 -33.85 -29.78 -0.49
CA PHE A 7 -32.42 -29.65 -0.80
C PHE A 7 -32.19 -28.65 -1.93
N LYS A 8 -32.23 -27.35 -1.59
CA LYS A 8 -31.59 -26.32 -2.41
C LYS A 8 -30.07 -26.58 -2.38
N LYS A 9 -29.60 -27.27 -3.42
CA LYS A 9 -28.18 -27.55 -3.70
C LYS A 9 -27.43 -26.22 -3.80
N LYS A 10 -26.72 -25.84 -2.74
CA LYS A 10 -25.76 -24.73 -2.76
C LYS A 10 -24.74 -25.08 -3.83
N LYS A 11 -24.66 -24.31 -4.93
CA LYS A 11 -23.64 -24.50 -5.98
C LYS A 11 -22.28 -24.35 -5.32
N VAL A 12 -21.59 -25.46 -5.10
CA VAL A 12 -20.18 -25.47 -4.70
C VAL A 12 -19.40 -25.03 -5.94
N LYS A 13 -18.80 -23.83 -5.90
CA LYS A 13 -17.87 -23.38 -6.95
C LYS A 13 -16.71 -24.38 -7.01
N LYS A 14 -16.28 -24.76 -8.21
CA LYS A 14 -15.17 -25.72 -8.39
C LYS A 14 -13.85 -24.98 -8.13
N GLU A 15 -12.94 -25.61 -7.38
CA GLU A 15 -11.62 -25.04 -7.01
C GLU A 15 -10.82 -24.46 -8.19
N GLY A 16 -10.94 -25.04 -9.39
CA GLY A 16 -10.26 -24.54 -10.59
C GLY A 16 -10.79 -23.22 -11.14
N GLU A 17 -12.05 -22.89 -10.89
CA GLU A 17 -12.66 -21.61 -11.29
C GLU A 17 -12.21 -20.48 -10.35
N GLU A 18 -12.06 -20.77 -9.06
CA GLU A 18 -11.58 -19.79 -8.08
C GLU A 18 -10.10 -19.45 -8.28
N LEU A 19 -9.26 -20.44 -8.60
CA LEU A 19 -7.84 -20.21 -8.92
C LEU A 19 -7.66 -19.37 -10.19
N THR A 20 -8.49 -19.60 -11.21
CA THR A 20 -8.43 -18.82 -12.46
C THR A 20 -8.96 -17.41 -12.27
N GLU A 21 -10.02 -17.22 -11.48
CA GLU A 21 -10.54 -15.91 -11.10
C GLU A 21 -9.51 -15.13 -10.27
N LEU A 22 -8.88 -15.77 -9.28
CA LEU A 22 -7.80 -15.20 -8.47
C LEU A 22 -6.60 -14.80 -9.35
N LEU A 23 -6.13 -15.68 -10.24
CA LEU A 23 -5.04 -15.37 -11.18
C LEU A 23 -5.39 -14.22 -12.14
N GLN A 24 -6.66 -14.11 -12.55
CA GLN A 24 -7.13 -12.97 -13.34
C GLN A 24 -7.17 -11.66 -12.55
N MET A 25 -7.53 -11.71 -11.26
CA MET A 25 -7.50 -10.53 -10.39
C MET A 25 -6.06 -10.09 -10.10
N LEU A 26 -5.16 -11.04 -9.87
CA LEU A 26 -3.72 -10.80 -9.70
C LEU A 26 -3.09 -10.21 -10.97
N SER A 27 -3.38 -10.78 -12.14
CA SER A 27 -2.82 -10.32 -13.42
C SER A 27 -3.35 -8.96 -13.88
N LYS A 28 -4.54 -8.54 -13.42
CA LYS A 28 -5.11 -7.23 -13.74
C LYS A 28 -4.62 -6.10 -12.81
N GLY A 29 -3.71 -6.38 -11.87
CA GLY A 29 -3.19 -5.37 -10.93
C GLY A 29 -4.26 -4.70 -10.06
N ASN A 30 -5.44 -5.30 -9.98
CA ASN A 30 -6.66 -4.68 -9.45
C ASN A 30 -7.14 -5.40 -8.19
N MET A 31 -6.22 -5.92 -7.36
CA MET A 31 -6.58 -6.55 -6.08
C MET A 31 -7.39 -5.60 -5.20
N TYR A 32 -7.07 -4.31 -5.24
CA TYR A 32 -7.77 -3.24 -4.54
C TYR A 32 -8.36 -2.30 -5.58
N GLY A 33 -9.64 -2.51 -5.92
CA GLY A 33 -10.32 -1.82 -7.02
C GLY A 33 -10.32 -0.29 -6.89
N ASP A 34 -10.21 0.20 -5.66
CA ASP A 34 -10.11 1.61 -5.26
C ASP A 34 -8.67 2.16 -5.27
N GLY A 35 -7.67 1.35 -5.59
CA GLY A 35 -6.29 1.79 -5.74
C GLY A 35 -6.12 2.86 -6.82
N VAL A 36 -5.24 3.84 -6.57
CA VAL A 36 -4.97 4.95 -7.50
C VAL A 36 -3.85 4.59 -8.47
N ASP A 37 -3.91 5.12 -9.69
CA ASP A 37 -2.80 5.10 -10.64
C ASP A 37 -2.20 6.51 -10.77
N ALA A 38 -1.65 7.01 -9.66
CA ALA A 38 -1.13 8.36 -9.52
C ALA A 38 0.01 8.38 -8.51
N ASP A 39 0.89 9.39 -8.59
CA ASP A 39 1.98 9.56 -7.64
C ASP A 39 1.49 10.10 -6.27
N GLN A 40 0.23 10.54 -6.20
CA GLN A 40 -0.45 11.02 -4.99
C GLN A 40 -1.87 10.47 -4.95
N ILE A 41 -2.41 10.25 -3.75
CA ILE A 41 -3.80 9.85 -3.55
C ILE A 41 -4.68 11.12 -3.68
N PRO A 42 -5.67 11.17 -4.58
CA PRO A 42 -6.52 12.36 -4.70
C PRO A 42 -7.34 12.61 -3.44
N GLY A 43 -7.43 13.88 -3.01
CA GLY A 43 -8.26 14.30 -1.88
C GLY A 43 -7.61 14.15 -0.50
N THR A 44 -6.37 13.66 -0.42
CA THR A 44 -5.59 13.67 0.81
C THR A 44 -5.14 15.08 1.18
N VAL A 45 -4.82 15.28 2.47
CA VAL A 45 -4.36 16.55 3.03
C VAL A 45 -3.10 16.35 3.87
N GLY A 46 -2.27 17.38 3.96
CA GLY A 46 -1.00 17.32 4.68
C GLY A 46 0.21 17.11 3.76
N GLU A 47 1.39 17.05 4.36
CA GLU A 47 2.65 16.98 3.62
C GLU A 47 2.91 15.57 3.08
N PHE A 48 3.17 15.47 1.77
CA PHE A 48 3.29 14.19 1.06
C PHE A 48 4.32 13.25 1.70
N GLY A 49 3.84 12.10 2.15
CA GLY A 49 4.59 11.04 2.81
C GLY A 49 5.04 11.34 4.25
N LEU A 50 4.92 12.58 4.72
CA LEU A 50 5.31 13.01 6.08
C LEU A 50 4.11 13.14 7.01
N ASP A 51 2.90 13.17 6.46
CA ASP A 51 1.64 13.16 7.19
C ASP A 51 0.91 11.83 6.94
N VAL A 52 0.33 11.25 7.99
CA VAL A 52 -0.49 10.05 7.89
C VAL A 52 -1.71 10.26 6.99
N ASN A 53 -2.18 11.50 6.85
CA ASN A 53 -3.31 11.85 6.00
C ASN A 53 -2.95 12.06 4.53
N ASN A 54 -1.65 12.01 4.18
CA ASN A 54 -1.18 12.06 2.80
C ASN A 54 -0.01 11.07 2.58
N PRO A 55 -0.26 9.76 2.71
CA PRO A 55 0.79 8.75 2.60
C PRO A 55 1.25 8.55 1.15
N ILE A 56 2.42 7.95 1.00
CA ILE A 56 3.01 7.60 -0.29
C ILE A 56 2.25 6.39 -0.87
N PRO A 57 1.60 6.52 -2.04
CA PRO A 57 0.91 5.39 -2.64
C PRO A 57 1.91 4.41 -3.27
N VAL A 58 1.82 3.13 -2.92
CA VAL A 58 2.60 2.05 -3.54
C VAL A 58 1.73 0.82 -3.80
N THR A 59 2.22 -0.07 -4.65
CA THR A 59 1.49 -1.27 -5.06
C THR A 59 1.43 -2.36 -3.98
N SER A 60 2.44 -2.40 -3.11
CA SER A 60 2.61 -3.50 -2.15
C SER A 60 3.67 -3.18 -1.09
N ILE A 61 3.73 -3.99 -0.04
CA ILE A 61 4.77 -3.90 1.00
C ILE A 61 6.20 -4.05 0.41
N PRO A 62 6.50 -4.99 -0.49
CA PRO A 62 7.80 -5.04 -1.17
C PRO A 62 8.13 -3.75 -1.96
N ALA A 63 7.13 -3.10 -2.54
CA ALA A 63 7.31 -1.82 -3.21
C ALA A 63 7.66 -0.69 -2.22
N THR A 64 7.11 -0.70 -1.00
CA THR A 64 7.55 0.19 0.10
C THR A 64 9.04 0.06 0.35
N TYR A 65 9.56 -1.17 0.48
CA TYR A 65 11.00 -1.38 0.70
C TYR A 65 11.83 -0.92 -0.49
N SER A 66 11.41 -1.26 -1.71
CA SER A 66 12.07 -0.81 -2.94
C SER A 66 12.12 0.72 -3.03
N TYR A 67 11.06 1.39 -2.61
CA TYR A 67 11.00 2.85 -2.55
C TYR A 67 12.01 3.41 -1.52
N LEU A 68 12.04 2.86 -0.31
CA LEU A 68 12.94 3.27 0.77
C LEU A 68 14.42 3.03 0.43
N GLU A 69 14.75 1.89 -0.21
CA GLU A 69 16.11 1.55 -0.64
C GLU A 69 16.70 2.52 -1.67
N ASN A 70 15.81 3.17 -2.44
CA ASN A 70 16.14 4.17 -3.43
C ASN A 70 16.07 5.61 -2.90
N LEU A 71 15.59 5.80 -1.67
CA LEU A 71 15.42 7.13 -1.07
C LEU A 71 16.75 7.61 -0.48
N LYS A 72 17.12 8.86 -0.80
CA LYS A 72 18.36 9.47 -0.31
C LYS A 72 18.09 10.82 0.33
N PHE A 73 18.98 11.22 1.22
CA PHE A 73 19.05 12.59 1.71
C PHE A 73 19.69 13.52 0.69
N SER A 74 19.62 14.82 0.97
CA SER A 74 20.16 15.86 0.08
C SER A 74 21.68 15.73 -0.17
N ASP A 75 22.41 15.15 0.77
CA ASP A 75 23.85 14.84 0.71
C ASP A 75 24.17 13.53 -0.04
N GLY A 76 23.14 12.81 -0.52
CA GLY A 76 23.28 11.57 -1.28
C GLY A 76 23.33 10.30 -0.44
N MET A 77 23.30 10.41 0.89
CA MET A 77 23.29 9.24 1.78
C MET A 77 21.94 8.53 1.73
N LYS A 78 21.97 7.19 1.79
CA LYS A 78 20.75 6.38 1.89
C LYS A 78 20.10 6.54 3.26
N VAL A 79 18.78 6.45 3.29
CA VAL A 79 18.03 6.40 4.55
C VAL A 79 18.26 5.09 5.30
N ILE A 80 18.25 5.16 6.63
CA ILE A 80 18.05 4.00 7.50
C ILE A 80 16.59 4.05 7.97
N TYR A 81 15.91 2.90 8.00
CA TYR A 81 14.49 2.86 8.34
C TYR A 81 14.12 1.68 9.22
N ASN A 82 13.12 1.88 10.07
CA ASN A 82 12.48 0.83 10.87
C ASN A 82 10.95 0.98 10.80
N ARG A 83 10.22 -0.12 10.64
CA ARG A 83 8.75 -0.06 10.68
C ARG A 83 8.29 0.22 12.10
N VAL A 84 7.47 1.26 12.28
CA VAL A 84 6.94 1.66 13.60
C VAL A 84 5.52 1.18 13.84
N GLY A 85 4.78 0.77 12.80
CA GLY A 85 3.45 0.20 12.97
C GLY A 85 2.53 0.44 11.79
N SER A 86 1.24 0.23 12.05
CA SER A 86 0.15 0.54 11.13
C SER A 86 -0.77 1.59 11.74
N PHE A 87 -1.29 2.47 10.90
CA PHE A 87 -2.05 3.66 11.25
C PHE A 87 -3.33 3.72 10.40
N GLY A 88 -4.31 4.49 10.87
CA GLY A 88 -5.51 4.82 10.11
C GLY A 88 -5.55 6.32 9.77
N SER A 89 -6.33 6.65 8.74
CA SER A 89 -6.64 8.02 8.34
C SER A 89 -8.10 8.10 7.91
N GLU A 90 -8.74 9.25 8.08
CA GLU A 90 -10.08 9.51 7.53
C GLU A 90 -10.07 9.73 6.00
N TYR A 91 -8.89 9.98 5.42
CA TYR A 91 -8.72 10.26 3.98
C TYR A 91 -8.35 9.02 3.15
N VAL A 92 -7.96 7.93 3.81
CA VAL A 92 -7.46 6.72 3.15
C VAL A 92 -8.20 5.50 3.70
N THR A 93 -8.86 4.75 2.83
CA THR A 93 -9.68 3.58 3.19
C THR A 93 -8.87 2.46 3.84
N HIS A 94 -7.67 2.20 3.32
CA HIS A 94 -6.85 1.07 3.73
C HIS A 94 -5.85 1.45 4.82
N PRO A 95 -5.36 0.49 5.62
CA PRO A 95 -4.32 0.75 6.61
C PRO A 95 -3.07 1.39 6.00
N ILE A 96 -2.38 2.20 6.79
CA ILE A 96 -1.18 2.93 6.40
C ILE A 96 0.00 2.38 7.20
N ASP A 97 1.12 2.09 6.57
CA ASP A 97 2.34 1.67 7.25
C ASP A 97 3.22 2.87 7.55
N GLY A 98 3.72 2.96 8.78
CA GLY A 98 4.68 3.99 9.19
C GLY A 98 6.09 3.45 9.37
N TYR A 99 7.08 4.22 8.93
CA TYR A 99 8.50 3.91 9.05
C TYR A 99 9.26 5.10 9.65
N SER A 100 9.94 4.90 10.78
CA SER A 100 10.88 5.90 11.28
C SER A 100 12.12 5.92 10.39
N ILE A 101 12.56 7.13 10.05
CA ILE A 101 13.71 7.39 9.19
C ILE A 101 14.81 8.04 10.02
N SER A 102 16.01 7.47 9.96
CA SER A 102 17.22 8.03 10.54
C SER A 102 18.30 8.23 9.48
N HIS A 103 19.17 9.19 9.75
CA HIS A 103 20.37 9.45 8.97
C HIS A 103 21.51 8.52 9.44
N PRO A 104 22.43 8.11 8.55
CA PRO A 104 23.58 7.27 8.94
C PRO A 104 24.51 7.85 10.02
N ASP A 105 24.40 9.14 10.34
CA ASP A 105 25.09 9.77 11.46
C ASP A 105 24.44 9.50 12.84
N GLY A 106 23.33 8.76 12.87
CA GLY A 106 22.58 8.38 14.07
C GLY A 106 21.43 9.32 14.42
N ARG A 107 21.20 10.39 13.66
CA ARG A 107 20.10 11.32 13.91
C ARG A 107 18.76 10.77 13.42
N GLU A 108 17.74 10.80 14.27
CA GLU A 108 16.34 10.60 13.84
C GLU A 108 15.84 11.82 13.05
N VAL A 109 15.18 11.57 11.91
CA VAL A 109 14.79 12.64 10.98
C VAL A 109 13.29 12.83 10.94
N CYS A 110 12.53 11.78 10.63
CA CYS A 110 11.08 11.86 10.48
C CYS A 110 10.43 10.47 10.53
N THR A 111 9.11 10.41 10.39
CA THR A 111 8.38 9.19 10.04
C THR A 111 7.83 9.35 8.63
N LEU A 112 7.96 8.32 7.80
CA LEU A 112 7.32 8.24 6.49
C LEU A 112 6.13 7.29 6.52
N TYR A 113 5.05 7.68 5.85
CA TYR A 113 3.80 6.93 5.77
C TYR A 113 3.55 6.40 4.37
N PHE A 114 3.16 5.14 4.25
CA PHE A 114 2.93 4.43 2.99
C PHE A 114 1.57 3.75 2.96
N SER A 115 0.92 3.76 1.80
CA SER A 115 -0.32 3.00 1.57
C SER A 115 -0.08 1.94 0.49
N PRO A 116 0.09 0.64 0.83
CA PRO A 116 0.46 -0.43 -0.09
C PRO A 116 -0.75 -1.08 -0.80
N TYR A 117 -1.66 -0.26 -1.34
CA TYR A 117 -2.95 -0.71 -1.88
C TYR A 117 -3.30 -0.07 -3.23
N HIS A 118 -2.30 0.37 -4.00
CA HIS A 118 -2.51 1.16 -5.21
C HIS A 118 -2.03 0.47 -6.50
N LYS A 119 -2.36 1.06 -7.65
CA LYS A 119 -2.12 0.45 -8.97
C LYS A 119 -0.70 0.71 -9.48
N ARG A 120 0.00 1.70 -8.91
CA ARG A 120 1.36 2.09 -9.29
C ARG A 120 2.14 2.61 -8.10
N ASP A 121 3.46 2.45 -8.14
CA ASP A 121 4.37 3.02 -7.16
C ASP A 121 4.60 4.51 -7.44
N SER A 122 4.47 5.33 -6.39
CA SER A 122 4.77 6.75 -6.49
C SER A 122 6.25 6.99 -6.82
N ARG A 123 6.49 7.93 -7.73
CA ARG A 123 7.82 8.42 -8.10
C ARG A 123 8.19 9.70 -7.37
N PHE A 124 7.23 10.34 -6.71
CA PHE A 124 7.46 11.58 -5.99
C PHE A 124 8.21 11.31 -4.70
N LYS A 125 9.11 12.23 -4.32
CA LYS A 125 9.87 12.14 -3.07
C LYS A 125 9.29 13.11 -2.04
N PRO A 126 9.11 12.69 -0.78
CA PRO A 126 8.80 13.60 0.31
C PRO A 126 9.82 14.71 0.38
N LYS A 127 9.38 15.87 0.90
CA LYS A 127 10.26 17.02 1.06
C LYS A 127 11.49 16.64 1.89
N GLY A 128 12.65 17.09 1.44
CA GLY A 128 13.94 16.82 2.10
C GLY A 128 14.67 15.58 1.57
N PHE A 129 14.05 14.81 0.67
CA PHE A 129 14.64 13.61 0.06
C PHE A 129 14.88 13.76 -1.45
N LYS A 130 15.72 12.89 -1.99
CA LYS A 130 16.08 12.73 -3.40
C LYS A 130 15.90 11.28 -3.84
#